data_AF-A0A812JMY6-F1
#
_entry.id   AF-A0A812JMY6-F1
#
_cell.length_a   1.000
_cell.length_b   1.000
_cell.length_c   1.000
_cell.angle_alpha   90.00
_cell.angle_beta   90.00
_cell.angle_gamma   90.00
#
_symmetry.space_group_name_H-M   'P 1'
#
loop_
_entity.id
_entity.type
_entity.pdbx_description
1 polymer ?
#
loop_
_entity_poly.entity_id
_entity_poly.type
_entity_poly.pdbx_seq_one_letter_code
_entity_poly.pdbx_strand_id
1 'polypeptide(L)'
;MGKFWSHGRMARRPLVLMFTALVYNTLLSGLEACCLTKTQLQRIDSKVLSYGRQLMRGEACVKLVSEDGSTESLPSRKVWKYLELVPTSIELAVRRLQFWQAVARNIAAHTPVLAVVFGSFKWEAASPLDEAGKLTPAAGSWAQQLYADVQILAEHDDGYMLVRDMGDQPLLLFTHLREQFVQVDVTVLKRAYQSVAIPPPGSQEEPLAADVEVHGDACSYRCTCTLPDGGTCGAAFKTKQQLAMHIRSTKGGTHGEVPADAKATVSNVCPWCRAIFASKRVARTHIRMAISKRKCSGRSSNHTFTIEHPQSMECSFCLQEHENVESLLACITTHVAGPYILVPTNSRADLLCLERSMDSWLKGLPAHKKVKHQEPKQVSTHEVEDIRNKIIDLVAKLTLKHDLAISQLEAATFRTILSTRDDPYLIEHQNAVQEFIAKTQHLHKGNPEGKDARANQTRTEDEGEPHIYGWSAMILAAITDESAPKDSQEILKKHAESITDPKMLLDLVFVCRTRRCYDKRQLRVHFSVHPSLEPVLAALTKCFVNRGAKLKRGLPPKSGGARELQRLLSELEGIGL
;
A
#
# COMPACT_ATOMS: atom_id res chain seq x y z
N MET A 1 0.38 12.13 5.10
CA MET A 1 -1.10 12.18 5.08
C MET A 1 -1.56 13.42 4.31
N GLY A 2 -2.69 13.39 3.60
CA GLY A 2 -3.19 14.56 2.84
C GLY A 2 -3.67 15.72 3.72
N LYS A 3 -3.96 16.89 3.12
CA LYS A 3 -4.35 18.14 3.83
C LYS A 3 -5.53 17.98 4.79
N PHE A 4 -6.41 17.02 4.54
CA PHE A 4 -7.55 16.68 5.39
C PHE A 4 -7.16 16.44 6.85
N TRP A 5 -6.10 15.65 7.08
CA TRP A 5 -5.68 15.21 8.42
C TRP A 5 -5.00 16.30 9.23
N SER A 6 -4.46 17.31 8.54
CA SER A 6 -3.72 18.43 9.14
C SER A 6 -4.55 19.72 9.28
N HIS A 7 -5.78 19.74 8.78
CA HIS A 7 -6.58 20.97 8.79
C HIS A 7 -7.19 21.22 10.17
N GLY A 8 -6.90 22.38 10.77
CA GLY A 8 -7.29 22.72 12.15
C GLY A 8 -8.79 22.87 12.45
N ARG A 9 -9.69 22.64 11.48
CA ARG A 9 -11.14 22.91 11.64
C ARG A 9 -11.97 21.70 12.10
N MET A 10 -11.40 20.49 12.11
CA MET A 10 -12.14 19.28 12.51
C MET A 10 -11.92 18.95 13.99
N ALA A 11 -13.02 18.72 14.71
CA ALA A 11 -13.03 18.26 16.10
C ALA A 11 -12.35 16.88 16.25
N ARG A 12 -11.81 16.60 17.44
CA ARG A 12 -11.08 15.36 17.75
C ARG A 12 -11.88 14.10 17.46
N ARG A 13 -13.12 14.01 17.93
CA ARG A 13 -13.90 12.76 17.89
C ARG A 13 -14.19 12.27 16.46
N PRO A 14 -14.69 13.08 15.51
CA PRO A 14 -14.82 12.67 14.12
C PRO A 14 -13.48 12.30 13.46
N LEU A 15 -12.40 13.02 13.78
CA LEU A 15 -11.07 12.76 13.25
C LEU A 15 -10.55 11.39 13.68
N VAL A 16 -10.66 11.09 14.98
CA VAL A 16 -10.26 9.79 15.56
C VAL A 16 -11.13 8.67 14.99
N LEU A 17 -12.45 8.85 14.90
CA LEU A 17 -13.35 7.86 14.32
C LEU A 17 -12.96 7.52 12.87
N MET A 18 -12.68 8.52 12.05
CA MET A 18 -12.24 8.33 10.67
C MET A 18 -10.87 7.65 10.58
N PHE A 19 -9.93 7.99 11.47
CA PHE A 19 -8.65 7.31 11.54
C PHE A 19 -8.80 5.84 11.91
N THR A 20 -9.60 5.54 12.94
CA THR A 20 -9.89 4.17 13.38
C THR A 20 -10.52 3.36 12.26
N ALA A 21 -11.55 3.89 11.60
CA ALA A 21 -12.26 3.18 10.53
C ALA A 21 -11.41 3.00 9.26
N LEU A 22 -10.78 4.07 8.76
CA LEU A 22 -10.15 4.06 7.43
C LEU A 22 -8.69 3.60 7.47
N VAL A 23 -8.00 3.80 8.59
CA VAL A 23 -6.56 3.51 8.71
C VAL A 23 -6.33 2.31 9.62
N TYR A 24 -6.77 2.36 10.87
CA TYR A 24 -6.39 1.35 11.85
C TYR A 24 -7.09 0.00 11.61
N ASN A 25 -8.41 -0.01 11.48
CA ASN A 25 -9.15 -1.24 11.22
C ASN A 25 -8.78 -1.86 9.88
N THR A 26 -8.60 -1.04 8.84
CA THR A 26 -8.10 -1.48 7.53
C THR A 26 -6.71 -2.09 7.62
N LEU A 27 -5.82 -1.52 8.43
CA LEU A 27 -4.47 -2.04 8.64
C LEU A 27 -4.48 -3.41 9.32
N LEU A 28 -5.40 -3.61 10.27
CA LEU A 28 -5.48 -4.86 11.04
C LEU A 28 -6.28 -5.96 10.35
N SER A 29 -7.14 -5.60 9.40
CA SER A 29 -7.93 -6.57 8.64
C SER A 29 -7.04 -7.66 8.04
N GLY A 30 -7.34 -8.91 8.38
CA GLY A 30 -6.63 -10.10 7.89
C GLY A 30 -5.32 -10.38 8.63
N LEU A 31 -4.83 -9.46 9.48
CA LEU A 31 -3.66 -9.72 10.33
C LEU A 31 -3.98 -10.68 11.48
N GLU A 32 -5.27 -10.91 11.79
CA GLU A 32 -5.68 -11.95 12.73
C GLU A 32 -5.26 -13.35 12.26
N ALA A 33 -5.11 -13.53 10.94
CA ALA A 33 -4.65 -14.78 10.35
C ALA A 33 -3.12 -14.97 10.37
N CYS A 34 -2.37 -13.97 10.83
CA CYS A 34 -0.91 -13.97 10.85
C CYS A 34 -0.36 -14.08 12.27
N CYS A 35 0.57 -15.01 12.49
CA CYS A 35 1.36 -15.11 13.73
C CYS A 35 2.54 -14.13 13.67
N LEU A 36 2.27 -12.85 13.96
CA LEU A 36 3.26 -11.77 13.86
C LEU A 36 4.28 -11.82 15.01
N THR A 37 5.55 -11.62 14.68
CA THR A 37 6.61 -11.45 15.68
C THR A 37 6.49 -10.12 16.43
N LYS A 38 7.07 -10.03 17.63
CA LYS A 38 7.12 -8.79 18.43
C LYS A 38 7.70 -7.61 17.63
N THR A 39 8.76 -7.84 16.86
CA THR A 39 9.39 -6.81 16.01
C THR A 39 8.45 -6.33 14.90
N GLN A 40 7.66 -7.21 14.29
CA GLN A 40 6.67 -6.81 13.29
C GLN A 40 5.55 -5.96 13.91
N LEU A 41 5.03 -6.38 15.07
CA LEU A 41 4.03 -5.63 15.82
C LEU A 41 4.53 -4.23 16.19
N GLN A 42 5.74 -4.12 16.72
CA GLN A 42 6.37 -2.82 17.04
C GLN A 42 6.54 -1.92 15.82
N ARG A 43 6.86 -2.48 14.64
CA ARG A 43 6.96 -1.71 13.40
C ARG A 43 5.60 -1.17 12.94
N ILE A 44 4.55 -1.95 13.12
CA ILE A 44 3.17 -1.54 12.82
C ILE A 44 2.78 -0.41 13.78
N ASP A 45 2.94 -0.62 15.09
CA ASP A 45 2.64 0.36 16.13
C ASP A 45 3.40 1.68 15.93
N SER A 46 4.69 1.61 15.59
CA SER A 46 5.51 2.79 15.30
C SER A 46 4.93 3.64 14.16
N LYS A 47 4.34 3.00 13.14
CA LYS A 47 3.68 3.71 12.03
C LYS A 47 2.33 4.29 12.44
N VAL A 48 1.52 3.54 13.19
CA VAL A 48 0.23 4.02 13.72
C VAL A 48 0.46 5.23 14.62
N LEU A 49 1.42 5.13 15.55
CA LEU A 49 1.81 6.21 16.45
C LEU A 49 2.37 7.43 15.71
N SER A 50 3.13 7.23 14.63
CA SER A 50 3.59 8.34 13.78
C SER A 50 2.42 9.11 13.17
N TYR A 51 1.39 8.41 12.70
CA TYR A 51 0.18 9.04 12.19
C TYR A 51 -0.66 9.66 13.31
N GLY A 52 -0.75 9.02 14.47
CA GLY A 52 -1.40 9.58 15.66
C GLY A 52 -0.82 10.93 16.05
N ARG A 53 0.51 11.02 16.14
CA ARG A 53 1.19 12.30 16.44
C ARG A 53 0.93 13.38 15.38
N GLN A 54 0.78 13.01 14.11
CA GLN A 54 0.37 13.95 13.05
C GLN A 54 -1.07 14.45 13.25
N LEU A 55 -1.99 13.57 13.67
CA LEU A 55 -3.39 13.94 13.96
C LEU A 55 -3.52 14.89 15.14
N MET A 56 -2.58 14.83 16.08
CA MET A 56 -2.49 15.75 17.22
C MET A 56 -1.99 17.16 16.84
N ARG A 57 -1.66 17.42 15.56
CA ARG A 57 -1.39 18.78 15.02
C ARG A 57 -0.36 19.60 15.81
N GLY A 58 0.68 18.94 16.33
CA GLY A 58 1.73 19.59 17.12
C GLY A 58 1.52 19.56 18.63
N GLU A 59 0.34 19.17 19.13
CA GLU A 59 0.12 18.90 20.56
C GLU A 59 0.96 17.70 21.04
N ALA A 60 1.32 16.78 20.13
CA ALA A 60 2.26 15.70 20.43
C ALA A 60 3.73 16.18 20.56
N CYS A 61 4.00 17.42 20.16
CA CYS A 61 5.31 18.08 20.25
C CYS A 61 5.31 19.16 21.34
N VAL A 62 4.51 18.97 22.41
CA VAL A 62 4.66 19.81 23.61
C VAL A 62 6.10 19.64 24.09
N LYS A 63 6.85 20.73 24.05
CA LYS A 63 8.18 20.84 24.64
C LYS A 63 8.03 20.68 26.16
N LEU A 64 7.96 19.45 26.64
CA LEU A 64 8.28 19.19 28.04
C LEU A 64 9.75 19.58 28.17
N VAL A 65 10.00 20.68 28.87
CA VAL A 65 11.35 21.08 29.25
C VAL A 65 11.67 20.18 30.42
N SER A 66 12.43 19.11 30.16
CA SER A 66 13.04 18.33 31.25
C SER A 66 13.94 19.28 32.06
N GLU A 67 14.26 18.94 33.32
CA GLU A 67 15.15 19.77 34.16
C GLU A 67 16.48 20.12 33.47
N ASP A 68 16.94 19.26 32.56
CA ASP A 68 18.15 19.43 31.75
C ASP A 68 17.97 20.28 30.47
N GLY A 69 16.78 20.84 30.23
CA GLY A 69 16.48 21.66 29.04
C GLY A 69 16.22 20.86 27.75
N SER A 70 16.22 19.52 27.79
CA SER A 70 15.86 18.68 26.65
C SER A 70 14.36 18.74 26.35
N THR A 71 14.01 18.57 25.08
CA THR A 71 12.61 18.52 24.63
C THR A 71 12.19 17.10 24.34
N GLU A 72 11.26 16.57 25.13
CA GLU A 72 10.75 15.20 24.96
C GLU A 72 9.46 15.17 24.15
N SER A 73 9.31 14.15 23.30
CA SER A 73 8.05 13.92 22.57
C SER A 73 7.02 13.29 23.50
N LEU A 74 5.73 13.51 23.21
CA LEU A 74 4.66 12.91 23.99
C LEU A 74 4.79 11.37 24.04
N PRO A 75 4.73 10.76 25.25
CA PRO A 75 4.80 9.31 25.42
C PRO A 75 3.78 8.57 24.56
N SER A 76 4.16 7.40 24.04
CA SER A 76 3.33 6.61 23.13
C SER A 76 1.98 6.24 23.76
N ARG A 77 1.95 5.93 25.06
CA ARG A 77 0.69 5.69 25.80
C ARG A 77 -0.31 6.85 25.70
N LYS A 78 0.17 8.11 25.79
CA LYS A 78 -0.71 9.30 25.64
C LYS A 78 -1.24 9.44 24.22
N VAL A 79 -0.45 9.07 23.19
CA VAL A 79 -0.90 9.06 21.80
C VAL A 79 -1.97 7.98 21.58
N TRP A 80 -1.78 6.77 22.13
CA TRP A 80 -2.79 5.71 22.08
C TRP A 80 -4.11 6.14 22.74
N LYS A 81 -4.03 6.76 23.92
CA LYS A 81 -5.20 7.31 24.62
C LYS A 81 -5.87 8.42 23.82
N TYR A 82 -5.11 9.30 23.18
CA TYR A 82 -5.66 10.32 22.28
C TYR A 82 -6.45 9.70 21.14
N LEU A 83 -5.97 8.59 20.57
CA LEU A 83 -6.64 7.86 19.49
C LEU A 83 -7.78 6.95 19.96
N GLU A 84 -7.98 6.76 21.26
CA GLU A 84 -8.94 5.77 21.80
C GLU A 84 -8.64 4.35 21.25
N LEU A 85 -7.36 4.05 21.03
CA LEU A 85 -6.85 2.79 20.50
C LEU A 85 -5.90 2.13 21.51
N VAL A 86 -5.56 0.87 21.23
CA VAL A 86 -4.59 0.06 21.98
C VAL A 86 -3.48 -0.42 21.03
N PRO A 87 -2.31 -0.86 21.52
CA PRO A 87 -1.28 -1.48 20.70
C PRO A 87 -1.82 -2.63 19.84
N THR A 88 -1.21 -2.82 18.68
CA THR A 88 -1.63 -3.84 17.71
C THR A 88 -1.63 -5.24 18.30
N SER A 89 -0.70 -5.54 19.22
CA SER A 89 -0.66 -6.83 19.92
C SER A 89 -1.92 -7.12 20.71
N ILE A 90 -2.41 -6.14 21.47
CA ILE A 90 -3.62 -6.25 22.30
C ILE A 90 -4.85 -6.37 21.42
N GLU A 91 -4.98 -5.51 20.41
CA GLU A 91 -6.13 -5.53 19.50
C GLU A 91 -6.24 -6.86 18.74
N LEU A 92 -5.12 -7.39 18.22
CA LEU A 92 -5.14 -8.67 17.53
C LEU A 92 -5.42 -9.85 18.46
N ALA A 93 -4.90 -9.83 19.70
CA ALA A 93 -5.21 -10.87 20.69
C ALA A 93 -6.72 -10.92 20.97
N VAL A 94 -7.36 -9.76 21.20
CA VAL A 94 -8.81 -9.66 21.42
C VAL A 94 -9.59 -10.23 20.23
N ARG A 95 -9.25 -9.83 19.00
CA ARG A 95 -9.95 -10.30 17.79
C ARG A 95 -9.77 -11.81 17.57
N ARG A 96 -8.57 -12.35 17.76
CA ARG A 96 -8.31 -13.79 17.66
C ARG A 96 -9.05 -14.56 18.73
N LEU A 97 -9.06 -14.09 19.98
CA LEU A 97 -9.82 -14.72 21.05
C LEU A 97 -11.34 -14.70 20.76
N GLN A 98 -11.88 -13.61 20.22
CA GLN A 98 -13.28 -13.56 19.78
C GLN A 98 -13.58 -14.57 18.66
N PHE A 99 -12.67 -14.72 17.70
CA PHE A 99 -12.76 -15.76 16.67
C PHE A 99 -12.77 -17.17 17.30
N TRP A 100 -11.88 -17.43 18.25
CA TRP A 100 -11.82 -18.73 18.94
C TRP A 100 -13.04 -18.98 19.83
N GLN A 101 -13.61 -17.96 20.46
CA GLN A 101 -14.90 -18.07 21.14
C GLN A 101 -16.03 -18.40 20.15
N ALA A 102 -16.01 -17.87 18.94
CA ALA A 102 -16.97 -18.25 17.90
C ALA A 102 -16.80 -19.73 17.48
N VAL A 103 -15.55 -20.20 17.34
CA VAL A 103 -15.24 -21.62 17.13
C VAL A 103 -15.79 -22.48 18.27
N ALA A 104 -15.58 -22.07 19.52
CA ALA A 104 -16.05 -22.78 20.71
C ALA A 104 -17.59 -22.83 20.80
N ARG A 105 -18.30 -21.79 20.35
CA ARG A 105 -19.78 -21.78 20.31
C ARG A 105 -20.36 -22.78 19.33
N ASN A 106 -19.68 -23.07 18.21
CA ASN A 106 -20.16 -23.99 17.18
C ASN A 106 -19.06 -24.95 16.70
N ILE A 107 -18.58 -25.80 17.61
CA ILE A 107 -17.48 -26.74 17.34
C ILE A 107 -17.78 -27.64 16.14
N ALA A 108 -19.01 -28.12 15.99
CA ALA A 108 -19.39 -29.01 14.89
C ALA A 108 -19.08 -28.38 13.53
N ALA A 109 -19.43 -27.10 13.33
CA ALA A 109 -19.15 -26.36 12.09
C ALA A 109 -17.66 -26.03 11.90
N HIS A 110 -16.86 -26.07 12.97
CA HIS A 110 -15.46 -25.67 12.97
C HIS A 110 -14.49 -26.83 13.23
N THR A 111 -14.96 -28.07 13.19
CA THR A 111 -14.14 -29.28 13.32
C THR A 111 -12.92 -29.27 12.38
N PRO A 112 -13.04 -28.87 11.08
CA PRO A 112 -11.87 -28.81 10.20
C PRO A 112 -10.80 -27.83 10.67
N VAL A 113 -11.19 -26.69 11.27
CA VAL A 113 -10.24 -25.70 11.80
C VAL A 113 -9.46 -26.29 12.98
N LEU A 114 -10.16 -26.95 13.91
CA LEU A 114 -9.52 -27.61 15.04
C LEU A 114 -8.62 -28.76 14.60
N ALA A 115 -9.04 -29.55 13.61
CA ALA A 115 -8.23 -30.63 13.05
C ALA A 115 -6.95 -30.11 12.38
N VAL A 116 -7.01 -28.95 11.70
CA VAL A 116 -5.84 -28.32 11.09
C VAL A 116 -4.88 -27.74 12.14
N VAL A 117 -5.40 -27.18 13.23
CA VAL A 117 -4.57 -26.50 14.23
C VAL A 117 -4.00 -27.45 15.27
N PHE A 118 -4.73 -28.50 15.64
CA PHE A 118 -4.36 -29.43 16.71
C PHE A 118 -4.25 -30.90 16.28
N GLY A 119 -4.64 -31.24 15.06
CA GLY A 119 -4.52 -32.60 14.54
C GLY A 119 -3.08 -32.92 14.15
N SER A 120 -2.74 -34.21 14.17
CA SER A 120 -1.46 -34.69 13.67
C SER A 120 -1.60 -35.16 12.22
N PHE A 121 -0.73 -34.65 11.35
CA PHE A 121 -0.68 -35.06 9.94
C PHE A 121 0.49 -36.02 9.70
N LYS A 122 0.31 -36.95 8.74
CA LYS A 122 1.32 -37.98 8.40
C LYS A 122 2.67 -37.41 7.93
N TRP A 123 2.69 -36.15 7.48
CA TRP A 123 3.89 -35.48 6.99
C TRP A 123 4.59 -34.61 8.04
N GLU A 124 4.03 -34.49 9.24
CA GLU A 124 4.65 -33.75 10.34
C GLU A 124 5.68 -34.64 11.06
N ALA A 125 6.79 -34.04 11.48
CA ALA A 125 7.84 -34.77 12.18
C ALA A 125 7.45 -35.17 13.62
N ALA A 126 6.51 -34.44 14.22
CA ALA A 126 6.01 -34.68 15.56
C ALA A 126 4.57 -34.16 15.69
N SER A 127 3.81 -34.75 16.62
CA SER A 127 2.46 -34.31 16.95
C SER A 127 2.47 -32.92 17.61
N PRO A 128 1.51 -32.03 17.27
CA PRO A 128 1.37 -30.73 17.93
C PRO A 128 0.99 -30.85 19.42
N LEU A 129 0.41 -31.99 19.82
CA LEU A 129 0.02 -32.29 21.20
C LEU A 129 0.69 -33.58 21.69
N ASP A 130 1.07 -33.62 22.96
CA ASP A 130 1.56 -34.85 23.62
C ASP A 130 0.39 -35.77 24.07
N GLU A 131 0.72 -36.91 24.69
CA GLU A 131 -0.28 -37.87 25.20
C GLU A 131 -1.19 -37.27 26.28
N ALA A 132 -0.73 -36.23 26.98
CA ALA A 132 -1.51 -35.49 27.96
C ALA A 132 -2.29 -34.33 27.33
N GLY A 133 -2.25 -34.14 26.00
CA GLY A 133 -2.89 -33.02 25.32
C GLY A 133 -2.20 -31.67 25.53
N LYS A 134 -0.96 -31.65 26.04
CA LYS A 134 -0.17 -30.43 26.19
C LYS A 134 0.45 -30.03 24.86
N LEU A 135 0.60 -28.73 24.65
CA LEU A 135 1.24 -28.19 23.46
C LEU A 135 2.73 -28.58 23.40
N THR A 136 3.17 -29.16 22.29
CA THR A 136 4.59 -29.47 22.07
C THR A 136 5.32 -28.31 21.37
N PRO A 137 6.67 -28.25 21.41
CA PRO A 137 7.43 -27.27 20.61
C PRO A 137 7.23 -27.42 19.10
N ALA A 138 6.75 -28.58 18.63
CA ALA A 138 6.46 -28.85 17.22
C ALA A 138 5.09 -28.33 16.78
N ALA A 139 4.25 -27.84 17.70
CA ALA A 139 2.95 -27.31 17.37
C ALA A 139 3.02 -26.15 16.38
N GLY A 140 2.06 -26.09 15.46
CA GLY A 140 1.95 -25.00 14.50
C GLY A 140 1.82 -23.63 15.17
N SER A 141 2.25 -22.58 14.47
CA SER A 141 2.29 -21.22 15.00
C SER A 141 0.93 -20.73 15.49
N TRP A 142 -0.17 -21.22 14.90
CA TRP A 142 -1.53 -20.87 15.30
C TRP A 142 -1.93 -21.44 16.67
N ALA A 143 -1.54 -22.69 16.97
CA ALA A 143 -1.81 -23.30 18.26
C ALA A 143 -0.98 -22.60 19.36
N GLN A 144 0.28 -22.29 19.06
CA GLN A 144 1.13 -21.48 19.94
C GLN A 144 0.58 -20.07 20.14
N GLN A 145 0.06 -19.44 19.09
CA GLN A 145 -0.52 -18.11 19.16
C GLN A 145 -1.81 -18.09 20.01
N LEU A 146 -2.70 -19.07 19.83
CA LEU A 146 -3.90 -19.20 20.68
C LEU A 146 -3.51 -19.38 22.15
N TYR A 147 -2.58 -20.29 22.45
CA TYR A 147 -2.10 -20.47 23.81
C TYR A 147 -1.55 -19.16 24.39
N ALA A 148 -0.67 -18.47 23.66
CA ALA A 148 -0.10 -17.19 24.09
C ALA A 148 -1.18 -16.11 24.31
N ASP A 149 -2.19 -16.01 23.45
CA ASP A 149 -3.27 -15.03 23.60
C ASP A 149 -4.12 -15.31 24.84
N VAL A 150 -4.40 -16.59 25.13
CA VAL A 150 -5.18 -16.99 26.32
C VAL A 150 -4.38 -16.74 27.60
N GLN A 151 -3.07 -16.96 27.60
CA GLN A 151 -2.22 -16.68 28.76
C GLN A 151 -2.25 -15.19 29.19
N ILE A 152 -2.48 -14.25 28.27
CA ILE A 152 -2.61 -12.81 28.61
C ILE A 152 -3.83 -12.57 29.53
N LEU A 153 -4.86 -13.42 29.45
CA LEU A 153 -6.05 -13.30 30.30
C LEU A 153 -5.78 -13.66 31.77
N ALA A 154 -4.64 -14.29 32.10
CA ALA A 154 -4.29 -14.66 33.47
C ALA A 154 -4.12 -13.46 34.40
N GLU A 155 -3.80 -12.29 33.85
CA GLU A 155 -3.63 -11.04 34.59
C GLU A 155 -4.97 -10.38 34.98
N HIS A 156 -6.10 -10.99 34.62
CA HIS A 156 -7.44 -10.43 34.82
C HIS A 156 -8.36 -11.43 35.51
N ASP A 157 -9.19 -10.93 36.43
CA ASP A 157 -10.11 -11.75 37.24
C ASP A 157 -11.01 -12.64 36.38
N ASP A 158 -11.53 -12.09 35.26
CA ASP A 158 -12.41 -12.79 34.32
C ASP A 158 -11.73 -13.99 33.63
N GLY A 159 -10.39 -13.96 33.50
CA GLY A 159 -9.60 -14.94 32.77
C GLY A 159 -8.77 -15.87 33.64
N TYR A 160 -8.42 -15.46 34.86
CA TYR A 160 -7.50 -16.17 35.74
C TYR A 160 -7.89 -17.64 35.96
N MET A 161 -9.16 -17.89 36.32
CA MET A 161 -9.66 -19.24 36.58
C MET A 161 -9.61 -20.11 35.33
N LEU A 162 -9.93 -19.55 34.16
CA LEU A 162 -9.88 -20.27 32.89
C LEU A 162 -8.45 -20.68 32.58
N VAL A 163 -7.48 -19.76 32.69
CA VAL A 163 -6.08 -20.05 32.35
C VAL A 163 -5.50 -21.07 33.32
N ARG A 164 -5.80 -20.94 34.61
CA ARG A 164 -5.39 -21.92 35.63
C ARG A 164 -5.91 -23.32 35.33
N ASP A 165 -7.20 -23.44 35.01
CA ASP A 165 -7.84 -24.72 34.78
C ASP A 165 -7.47 -25.32 33.41
N MET A 166 -7.14 -24.48 32.41
CA MET A 166 -6.62 -24.91 31.11
C MET A 166 -5.20 -25.48 31.22
N GLY A 167 -4.35 -24.90 32.10
CA GLY A 167 -2.94 -25.25 32.18
C GLY A 167 -2.25 -25.15 30.81
N ASP A 168 -1.54 -26.20 30.42
CA ASP A 168 -0.84 -26.31 29.13
C ASP A 168 -1.66 -27.00 28.03
N GLN A 169 -2.95 -27.20 28.23
CA GLN A 169 -3.84 -27.99 27.37
C GLN A 169 -4.88 -27.11 26.66
N PRO A 170 -4.49 -26.36 25.59
CA PRO A 170 -5.38 -25.41 24.93
C PRO A 170 -6.62 -26.04 24.29
N LEU A 171 -6.61 -27.35 24.01
CA LEU A 171 -7.77 -28.06 23.47
C LEU A 171 -8.92 -28.17 24.49
N LEU A 172 -8.65 -28.00 25.79
CA LEU A 172 -9.68 -27.96 26.83
C LEU A 172 -10.69 -26.82 26.61
N LEU A 173 -10.27 -25.72 25.98
CA LEU A 173 -11.12 -24.59 25.62
C LEU A 173 -12.28 -24.96 24.68
N PHE A 174 -12.16 -26.07 23.96
CA PHE A 174 -13.18 -26.57 23.03
C PHE A 174 -13.88 -27.83 23.54
N THR A 175 -13.60 -28.24 24.78
CA THR A 175 -14.20 -29.42 25.41
C THR A 175 -14.74 -29.05 26.79
N HIS A 176 -14.00 -29.34 27.85
CA HIS A 176 -14.44 -29.19 29.23
C HIS A 176 -14.55 -27.72 29.69
N LEU A 177 -13.71 -26.83 29.16
CA LEU A 177 -13.67 -25.40 29.53
C LEU A 177 -14.43 -24.51 28.55
N ARG A 178 -15.19 -25.11 27.62
CA ARG A 178 -15.88 -24.39 26.54
C ARG A 178 -16.80 -23.29 27.04
N GLU A 179 -17.65 -23.59 28.02
CA GLU A 179 -18.64 -22.63 28.52
C GLU A 179 -17.96 -21.48 29.24
N GLN A 180 -16.97 -21.77 30.07
CA GLN A 180 -16.16 -20.76 30.74
C GLN A 180 -15.45 -19.87 29.72
N PHE A 181 -14.79 -20.46 28.71
CA PHE A 181 -14.06 -19.70 27.68
C PHE A 181 -14.97 -18.76 26.89
N VAL A 182 -16.17 -19.22 26.51
CA VAL A 182 -17.15 -18.41 25.79
C VAL A 182 -17.68 -17.25 26.63
N GLN A 183 -17.72 -17.39 27.95
CA GLN A 183 -18.21 -16.38 28.89
C GLN A 183 -17.16 -15.31 29.25
N VAL A 184 -15.86 -15.59 29.11
CA VAL A 184 -14.81 -14.61 29.42
C VAL A 184 -14.95 -13.37 28.54
N ASP A 185 -15.03 -12.19 29.14
CA ASP A 185 -14.99 -10.93 28.39
C ASP A 185 -13.56 -10.57 28.01
N VAL A 186 -13.15 -10.99 26.82
CA VAL A 186 -11.81 -10.73 26.28
C VAL A 186 -11.57 -9.25 25.97
N THR A 187 -12.61 -8.40 25.96
CA THR A 187 -12.44 -6.95 25.81
C THR A 187 -11.83 -6.30 27.05
N VAL A 188 -11.75 -7.02 28.17
CA VAL A 188 -11.03 -6.59 29.39
C VAL A 188 -9.59 -6.19 29.08
N LEU A 189 -8.93 -6.84 28.11
CA LEU A 189 -7.58 -6.49 27.66
C LEU A 189 -7.48 -5.05 27.16
N LYS A 190 -8.50 -4.58 26.41
CA LYS A 190 -8.55 -3.20 25.91
C LYS A 190 -8.88 -2.23 27.04
N ARG A 191 -9.85 -2.60 27.88
CA ARG A 191 -10.29 -1.79 29.02
C ARG A 191 -9.15 -1.59 30.01
N ALA A 192 -8.39 -2.63 30.33
CA ALA A 192 -7.22 -2.57 31.21
C ALA A 192 -6.17 -1.58 30.67
N TYR A 193 -5.82 -1.67 29.38
CA TYR A 193 -4.87 -0.75 28.76
C TYR A 193 -5.35 0.72 28.77
N GLN A 194 -6.64 0.94 28.50
CA GLN A 194 -7.23 2.28 28.41
C GLN A 194 -7.57 2.89 29.77
N SER A 195 -7.75 2.05 30.79
CA SER A 195 -8.07 2.49 32.14
C SER A 195 -6.96 3.39 32.69
N VAL A 196 -7.38 4.44 33.39
CA VAL A 196 -6.48 5.22 34.22
C VAL A 196 -6.37 4.44 35.52
N ALA A 197 -5.21 3.84 35.79
CA ALA A 197 -4.92 3.38 37.13
C ALA A 197 -4.97 4.62 38.04
N ILE A 198 -6.01 4.71 38.87
CA ILE A 198 -6.08 5.74 39.90
C ILE A 198 -5.25 5.20 41.07
N PRO A 199 -4.07 5.77 41.35
CA PRO A 199 -3.29 5.31 42.48
C PRO A 199 -4.10 5.54 43.78
N PRO A 200 -3.92 4.70 44.81
CA PRO A 200 -4.51 4.93 46.13
C PRO A 200 -4.27 6.37 46.61
N PRO A 201 -5.22 7.00 47.34
CA PRO A 201 -5.01 8.33 47.90
C PRO A 201 -3.71 8.37 48.73
N GLY A 202 -2.77 9.26 48.35
CA GLY A 202 -1.46 9.40 49.01
C GLY A 202 -0.29 8.74 48.27
N SER A 203 -0.52 7.92 47.24
CA SER A 203 0.57 7.50 46.35
C SER A 203 0.98 8.69 45.50
N GLN A 204 2.27 9.04 45.53
CA GLN A 204 2.82 9.91 44.49
C GLN A 204 2.67 9.17 43.15
N GLU A 205 2.22 9.86 42.11
CA GLU A 205 2.35 9.33 40.75
C GLU A 205 3.84 9.07 40.55
N GLU A 206 4.27 7.80 40.65
CA GLU A 206 5.58 7.44 40.15
C GLU A 206 5.61 7.94 38.70
N PRO A 207 6.60 8.78 38.33
CA PRO A 207 6.69 9.27 36.97
C PRO A 207 6.62 8.05 36.07
N LEU A 208 5.52 7.93 35.30
CA LEU A 208 5.21 6.82 34.40
C LEU A 208 6.54 6.37 33.81
N ALA A 209 7.09 5.25 34.30
CA ALA A 209 8.42 4.81 33.93
C ALA A 209 8.44 4.87 32.42
N ALA A 210 9.20 5.83 31.86
CA ALA A 210 9.07 6.25 30.48
C ALA A 210 9.02 4.98 29.67
N ASP A 211 7.83 4.65 29.08
CA ASP A 211 7.51 3.34 28.49
C ASP A 211 8.81 2.84 27.92
N VAL A 212 9.45 1.83 28.54
CA VAL A 212 10.85 1.49 28.26
C VAL A 212 10.95 1.47 26.76
N GLU A 213 11.47 2.56 26.18
CA GLU A 213 11.77 2.62 24.76
C GLU A 213 12.77 1.51 24.73
N VAL A 214 12.40 0.33 24.20
CA VAL A 214 13.24 -0.87 24.28
C VAL A 214 14.62 -0.43 23.83
N HIS A 215 15.47 -0.12 24.82
CA HIS A 215 16.86 0.28 24.69
C HIS A 215 17.60 -1.04 24.57
N GLY A 216 17.12 -1.86 23.63
CA GLY A 216 17.54 -3.21 23.33
C GLY A 216 18.14 -3.28 21.94
N ASP A 217 18.69 -2.17 21.45
CA ASP A 217 19.73 -2.23 20.44
C ASP A 217 20.94 -1.49 21.02
N ALA A 218 21.98 -2.28 21.35
CA ALA A 218 23.33 -1.77 21.49
C ALA A 218 23.57 -0.74 20.37
N CYS A 219 24.09 0.45 20.70
CA CYS A 219 24.47 1.46 19.71
C CYS A 219 25.40 0.81 18.67
N SER A 220 24.82 0.32 17.57
CA SER A 220 25.48 -0.55 16.59
C SER A 220 26.44 0.21 15.68
N TYR A 221 26.37 1.55 15.72
CA TYR A 221 27.16 2.43 14.89
C TYR A 221 28.13 3.23 15.77
N ARG A 222 29.39 2.80 15.82
CA ARG A 222 30.48 3.52 16.50
C ARG A 222 31.28 4.36 15.51
N CYS A 223 31.69 5.55 15.94
CA CYS A 223 32.57 6.41 15.18
C CYS A 223 34.00 5.87 15.25
N THR A 224 34.55 5.54 14.09
CA THR A 224 35.93 5.07 13.92
C THR A 224 36.89 6.17 13.46
N CYS A 225 36.43 7.43 13.40
CA CYS A 225 37.29 8.55 13.04
C CYS A 225 38.39 8.73 14.08
N THR A 226 39.58 9.08 13.62
CA THR A 226 40.69 9.41 14.51
C THR A 226 40.54 10.84 15.04
N LEU A 227 41.03 11.06 16.25
CA LEU A 227 41.16 12.34 16.91
C LEU A 227 42.58 12.92 16.64
N PRO A 228 42.83 14.22 16.94
CA PRO A 228 44.14 14.84 16.70
C PRO A 228 45.31 14.17 17.45
N ASP A 229 45.04 13.48 18.54
CA ASP A 229 46.00 12.73 19.35
C ASP A 229 46.29 11.32 18.80
N GLY A 230 45.67 10.95 17.67
CA GLY A 230 45.79 9.62 17.06
C GLY A 230 44.84 8.57 17.64
N GLY A 231 44.07 8.89 18.69
CA GLY A 231 43.05 7.99 19.26
C GLY A 231 41.81 7.87 18.38
N THR A 232 40.97 6.85 18.58
CA THR A 232 39.67 6.72 17.90
C THR A 232 38.55 7.41 18.70
N CYS A 233 37.62 8.08 18.03
CA CYS A 233 36.52 8.80 18.67
C CYS A 233 35.66 7.93 19.61
N GLY A 234 35.27 6.73 19.17
CA GLY A 234 34.53 5.78 19.99
C GLY A 234 33.06 6.12 20.27
N ALA A 235 32.60 7.33 19.91
CA ALA A 235 31.21 7.77 20.08
C ALA A 235 30.23 6.79 19.40
N ALA A 236 29.19 6.39 20.11
CA ALA A 236 28.25 5.36 19.67
C ALA A 236 26.86 5.95 19.43
N PHE A 237 26.22 5.52 18.34
CA PHE A 237 24.94 6.06 17.89
C PHE A 237 23.93 4.95 17.62
N LYS A 238 22.65 5.25 17.87
CA LYS A 238 21.53 4.35 17.61
C LYS A 238 21.24 4.21 16.11
N THR A 239 21.57 5.24 15.32
CA THR A 239 21.29 5.25 13.87
C THR A 239 22.51 5.67 13.05
N LYS A 240 22.63 5.12 11.84
CA LYS A 240 23.65 5.52 10.85
C LYS A 240 23.58 7.01 10.47
N GLN A 241 22.39 7.62 10.54
CA GLN A 241 22.21 9.05 10.27
C GLN A 241 22.82 9.92 11.38
N GLN A 242 22.65 9.54 12.66
CA GLN A 242 23.28 10.23 13.79
C GLN A 242 24.81 10.11 13.71
N LEU A 243 25.34 8.91 13.42
CA LEU A 243 26.77 8.73 13.18
C LEU A 243 27.27 9.62 12.03
N ALA A 244 26.58 9.63 10.90
CA ALA A 244 26.96 10.46 9.76
C ALA A 244 26.86 11.97 10.05
N MET A 245 25.96 12.39 10.93
CA MET A 245 25.85 13.77 11.37
C MET A 245 27.00 14.14 12.30
N HIS A 246 27.32 13.29 13.27
CA HIS A 246 28.47 13.45 14.16
C HIS A 246 29.79 13.56 13.39
N ILE A 247 30.07 12.63 12.44
CA ILE A 247 31.29 12.66 11.62
C ILE A 247 31.41 14.00 10.86
N ARG A 248 30.29 14.61 10.45
CA ARG A 248 30.30 15.90 9.74
C ARG A 248 30.44 17.12 10.64
N SER A 249 29.89 17.07 11.85
CA SER A 249 29.81 18.24 12.75
C SER A 249 31.01 18.36 13.69
N THR A 250 31.63 17.25 14.05
CA THR A 250 32.78 17.23 14.95
C THR A 250 34.03 17.70 14.17
N LYS A 251 34.83 18.57 14.80
CA LYS A 251 36.09 19.07 14.23
C LYS A 251 37.27 18.31 14.85
N GLY A 252 38.29 18.00 14.05
CA GLY A 252 39.56 17.40 14.52
C GLY A 252 39.77 15.95 14.10
N GLY A 253 41.04 15.60 13.87
CA GLY A 253 41.46 14.32 13.31
C GLY A 253 40.80 14.07 11.94
N THR A 254 40.23 12.90 11.70
CA THR A 254 39.52 12.59 10.45
C THR A 254 38.04 13.00 10.45
N HIS A 255 37.55 13.67 11.51
CA HIS A 255 36.19 14.22 11.49
C HIS A 255 36.13 15.46 10.60
N GLY A 256 34.98 15.67 9.96
CA GLY A 256 34.81 16.75 9.00
C GLY A 256 35.56 16.55 7.69
N GLU A 257 36.26 15.43 7.50
CA GLU A 257 36.84 15.09 6.20
C GLU A 257 35.73 14.98 5.16
N VAL A 258 35.75 15.93 4.25
CA VAL A 258 34.84 15.92 3.10
C VAL A 258 35.24 14.74 2.23
N PRO A 259 34.34 13.77 1.99
CA PRO A 259 34.70 12.58 1.22
C PRO A 259 35.11 12.97 -0.20
N ALA A 260 36.00 12.17 -0.80
CA ALA A 260 36.62 12.50 -2.09
C ALA A 260 35.59 12.75 -3.21
N ASP A 261 34.43 12.08 -3.18
CA ASP A 261 33.34 12.34 -4.12
C ASP A 261 32.75 13.75 -3.96
N ALA A 262 32.61 14.23 -2.73
CA ALA A 262 32.13 15.57 -2.45
C ALA A 262 33.18 16.64 -2.79
N LYS A 263 34.48 16.39 -2.53
CA LYS A 263 35.59 17.27 -2.96
C LYS A 263 35.73 17.33 -4.48
N ALA A 264 35.54 16.21 -5.18
CA ALA A 264 35.58 16.15 -6.64
C ALA A 264 34.33 16.75 -7.32
N THR A 265 33.23 16.96 -6.57
CA THR A 265 31.99 17.55 -7.11
C THR A 265 31.96 19.06 -6.84
N VAL A 266 32.67 19.83 -7.66
CA VAL A 266 32.66 21.31 -7.59
C VAL A 266 31.44 21.93 -8.29
N SER A 267 30.99 21.35 -9.41
CA SER A 267 29.84 21.76 -10.23
C SER A 267 28.86 20.60 -10.49
N ASN A 268 27.85 20.81 -11.34
CA ASN A 268 27.01 19.74 -11.89
C ASN A 268 27.66 18.98 -13.07
N VAL A 269 28.97 19.13 -13.29
CA VAL A 269 29.72 18.46 -14.37
C VAL A 269 30.63 17.38 -13.79
N CYS A 270 30.64 16.19 -14.38
CA CYS A 270 31.57 15.14 -13.98
C CYS A 270 32.99 15.46 -14.45
N PRO A 271 34.02 15.40 -13.58
CA PRO A 271 35.41 15.71 -13.97
C PRO A 271 35.99 14.72 -14.99
N TRP A 272 35.48 13.48 -15.05
CA TRP A 272 36.00 12.44 -15.95
C TRP A 272 35.28 12.40 -17.29
N CYS A 273 33.96 12.18 -17.33
CA CYS A 273 33.23 12.05 -18.59
C CYS A 273 32.68 13.36 -19.16
N ARG A 274 32.83 14.47 -18.42
CA ARG A 274 32.34 15.80 -18.80
C ARG A 274 30.81 15.88 -19.04
N ALA A 275 30.05 14.86 -18.65
CA ALA A 275 28.59 14.91 -18.68
C ALA A 275 28.07 15.96 -17.69
N ILE A 276 27.11 16.77 -18.14
CA ILE A 276 26.41 17.78 -17.36
C ILE A 276 25.13 17.16 -16.79
N PHE A 277 24.88 17.31 -15.50
CA PHE A 277 23.72 16.74 -14.81
C PHE A 277 22.71 17.82 -14.42
N ALA A 278 21.47 17.40 -14.16
CA ALA A 278 20.39 18.30 -13.73
C ALA A 278 20.68 19.08 -12.43
N SER A 279 21.64 18.64 -11.61
CA SER A 279 22.11 19.38 -10.43
C SER A 279 23.44 18.81 -9.89
N LYS A 280 24.15 19.60 -9.09
CA LYS A 280 25.33 19.16 -8.30
C LYS A 280 25.09 17.88 -7.49
N ARG A 281 23.88 17.67 -6.96
CA ARG A 281 23.53 16.45 -6.19
C ARG A 281 23.52 15.19 -7.06
N VAL A 282 23.02 15.30 -8.30
CA VAL A 282 22.98 14.19 -9.25
C VAL A 282 24.40 13.88 -9.73
N ALA A 283 25.20 14.91 -10.06
CA ALA A 283 26.61 14.75 -10.41
C ALA A 283 27.41 14.04 -9.29
N ARG A 284 27.21 14.44 -8.02
CA ARG A 284 27.86 13.78 -6.87
C ARG A 284 27.55 12.30 -6.77
N THR A 285 26.28 11.93 -7.00
CA THR A 285 25.86 10.52 -6.97
C THR A 285 26.56 9.73 -8.08
N HIS A 286 26.66 10.30 -9.28
CA HIS A 286 27.42 9.71 -10.39
C HIS A 286 28.91 9.56 -10.05
N ILE A 287 29.55 10.63 -9.56
CA ILE A 287 30.97 10.66 -9.19
C ILE A 287 31.28 9.61 -8.11
N ARG A 288 30.45 9.51 -7.06
CA ARG A 288 30.58 8.49 -6.02
C ARG A 288 30.57 7.07 -6.59
N MET A 289 29.63 6.80 -7.50
CA MET A 289 29.55 5.50 -8.17
C MET A 289 30.77 5.24 -9.06
N ALA A 290 31.28 6.27 -9.73
CA ALA A 290 32.44 6.17 -10.60
C ALA A 290 33.73 5.86 -9.81
N ILE A 291 33.95 6.54 -8.68
CA ILE A 291 35.05 6.26 -7.75
C ILE A 291 34.92 4.84 -7.18
N SER A 292 33.76 4.50 -6.63
CA SER A 292 33.53 3.19 -6.00
C SER A 292 33.72 2.01 -6.96
N LYS A 293 33.33 2.16 -8.23
CA LYS A 293 33.46 1.11 -9.26
C LYS A 293 34.74 1.21 -10.08
N ARG A 294 35.58 2.22 -9.84
CA ARG A 294 36.71 2.60 -10.72
C ARG A 294 36.31 2.65 -12.21
N LYS A 295 35.06 3.03 -12.50
CA LYS A 295 34.49 3.05 -13.85
C LYS A 295 33.51 4.19 -14.04
N CYS A 296 33.77 5.07 -15.01
CA CYS A 296 32.84 6.14 -15.37
C CYS A 296 32.06 5.74 -16.63
N SER A 297 30.74 5.67 -16.52
CA SER A 297 29.89 5.09 -17.57
C SER A 297 29.59 6.03 -18.75
N GLY A 298 30.17 7.23 -18.79
CA GLY A 298 30.13 8.11 -19.97
C GLY A 298 28.75 8.47 -20.53
N ARG A 299 27.64 8.22 -19.80
CA ARG A 299 26.30 8.46 -20.32
C ARG A 299 26.10 9.97 -20.45
N SER A 300 26.25 10.50 -21.67
CA SER A 300 25.68 11.79 -22.02
C SER A 300 24.18 11.68 -21.76
N SER A 301 23.65 12.48 -20.84
CA SER A 301 22.21 12.69 -20.85
C SER A 301 21.86 13.29 -22.22
N ASN A 302 20.84 12.77 -22.90
CA ASN A 302 20.30 13.39 -24.12
C ASN A 302 19.71 14.78 -23.87
N HIS A 303 19.76 15.25 -22.62
CA HIS A 303 19.34 16.57 -22.18
C HIS A 303 20.56 17.45 -21.99
N THR A 304 20.54 18.60 -22.67
CA THR A 304 21.46 19.72 -22.45
C THR A 304 21.06 20.44 -21.16
N PHE A 305 21.88 20.33 -20.12
CA PHE A 305 21.75 21.10 -18.88
C PHE A 305 22.76 22.24 -18.88
N THR A 306 22.43 23.38 -18.26
CA THR A 306 23.37 24.49 -18.06
C THR A 306 24.39 24.14 -16.97
N ILE A 307 25.63 24.58 -17.12
CA ILE A 307 26.67 24.38 -16.09
C ILE A 307 26.35 25.23 -14.86
N GLU A 308 26.26 24.59 -13.70
CA GLU A 308 26.22 25.26 -12.40
C GLU A 308 27.65 25.65 -12.01
N HIS A 309 27.98 26.95 -12.06
CA HIS A 309 29.30 27.42 -11.67
C HIS A 309 29.59 27.14 -10.19
N PRO A 310 30.81 26.68 -9.84
CA PRO A 310 31.19 26.48 -8.45
C PRO A 310 31.26 27.83 -7.71
N GLN A 311 31.03 27.82 -6.41
CA GLN A 311 31.09 29.03 -5.57
C GLN A 311 32.52 29.58 -5.42
N SER A 312 33.52 28.73 -5.60
CA SER A 312 34.94 29.08 -5.63
C SER A 312 35.59 28.36 -6.81
N MET A 313 36.56 29.03 -7.44
CA MET A 313 37.39 28.49 -8.51
C MET A 313 38.65 27.79 -7.98
N GLU A 314 38.74 27.60 -6.67
CA GLU A 314 39.83 26.94 -5.98
C GLU A 314 39.64 25.41 -5.93
N CYS A 315 40.70 24.65 -6.22
CA CYS A 315 40.67 23.20 -6.16
C CYS A 315 40.57 22.70 -4.71
N SER A 316 39.54 21.91 -4.38
CA SER A 316 39.32 21.36 -3.02
C SER A 316 40.37 20.33 -2.56
N PHE A 317 41.40 20.05 -3.37
CA PHE A 317 42.49 19.12 -3.06
C PHE A 317 43.84 19.83 -2.87
N CYS A 318 44.22 20.74 -3.79
CA CYS A 318 45.51 21.43 -3.74
C CYS A 318 45.43 22.93 -3.42
N LEU A 319 44.21 23.47 -3.29
CA LEU A 319 43.95 24.89 -3.01
C LEU A 319 44.46 25.86 -4.10
N GLN A 320 44.74 25.37 -5.32
CA GLN A 320 45.10 26.22 -6.45
C GLN A 320 43.86 26.88 -7.08
N GLU A 321 43.96 28.16 -7.42
CA GLU A 321 42.92 28.88 -8.17
C GLU A 321 43.01 28.60 -9.67
N HIS A 322 41.86 28.55 -10.33
CA HIS A 322 41.73 28.25 -11.76
C HIS A 322 40.86 29.29 -12.48
N GLU A 323 41.16 29.59 -13.74
CA GLU A 323 40.47 30.63 -14.51
C GLU A 323 39.05 30.22 -14.93
N ASN A 324 38.80 28.92 -15.09
CA ASN A 324 37.52 28.41 -15.60
C ASN A 324 37.21 26.99 -15.08
N VAL A 325 35.95 26.57 -15.22
CA VAL A 325 35.47 25.28 -14.68
C VAL A 325 36.20 24.11 -15.32
N GLU A 326 36.64 24.26 -16.57
CA GLU A 326 37.32 23.20 -17.31
C GLU A 326 38.73 22.91 -16.75
N SER A 327 39.51 23.96 -16.49
CA SER A 327 40.84 23.88 -15.86
C SER A 327 40.74 23.38 -14.41
N LEU A 328 39.74 23.82 -13.66
CA LEU A 328 39.46 23.30 -12.31
C LEU A 328 39.14 21.80 -12.33
N LEU A 329 38.27 21.36 -13.24
CA LEU A 329 37.93 19.93 -13.37
C LEU A 329 39.14 19.10 -13.82
N ALA A 330 40.01 19.64 -14.70
CA ALA A 330 41.25 18.99 -15.10
C ALA A 330 42.20 18.81 -13.91
N CYS A 331 42.37 19.84 -13.07
CA CYS A 331 43.14 19.72 -11.83
C CYS A 331 42.55 18.65 -10.89
N ILE A 332 41.23 18.62 -10.68
CA ILE A 332 40.59 17.59 -9.84
C ILE A 332 40.88 16.16 -10.32
N THR A 333 40.99 15.94 -11.64
CA THR A 333 41.32 14.61 -12.18
C THR A 333 42.73 14.13 -11.85
N THR A 334 43.68 15.01 -11.51
CA THR A 334 45.04 14.61 -11.11
C THR A 334 45.11 14.14 -9.65
N HIS A 335 44.20 14.63 -8.79
CA HIS A 335 44.16 14.30 -7.38
C HIS A 335 43.40 13.01 -7.04
N VAL A 336 42.43 12.64 -7.88
CA VAL A 336 41.62 11.44 -7.66
C VAL A 336 41.91 10.48 -8.80
N ALA A 337 42.64 9.40 -8.50
CA ALA A 337 42.96 8.34 -9.44
C ALA A 337 41.71 7.95 -10.24
N GLY A 338 41.70 8.35 -11.52
CA GLY A 338 40.50 8.36 -12.32
C GLY A 338 39.97 6.94 -12.57
N PRO A 339 38.64 6.75 -12.59
CA PRO A 339 38.04 5.54 -13.12
C PRO A 339 38.36 5.38 -14.61
N TYR A 340 38.49 4.13 -15.09
CA TYR A 340 38.59 3.88 -16.54
C TYR A 340 37.33 4.43 -17.23
N ILE A 341 37.55 5.29 -18.23
CA ILE A 341 36.48 5.87 -19.05
C ILE A 341 36.15 4.85 -20.14
N LEU A 342 34.93 4.31 -20.12
CA LEU A 342 34.42 3.64 -21.31
C LEU A 342 33.97 4.72 -22.28
N VAL A 343 34.80 5.01 -23.27
CA VAL A 343 34.39 5.84 -24.40
C VAL A 343 33.27 5.07 -25.14
N PRO A 344 32.07 5.63 -25.30
CA PRO A 344 31.09 5.05 -26.21
C PRO A 344 31.61 5.26 -27.63
N THR A 345 31.94 4.18 -28.34
CA THR A 345 32.24 4.23 -29.79
C THR A 345 30.98 4.61 -30.55
N ASN A 346 30.72 5.91 -30.69
CA ASN A 346 29.71 6.47 -31.57
C ASN A 346 30.35 7.56 -32.44
N SER A 347 31.28 7.18 -33.31
CA SER A 347 31.57 7.94 -34.53
C SER A 347 31.81 6.97 -35.69
N ARG A 348 30.99 7.15 -36.73
CA ARG A 348 31.10 6.48 -38.04
C ARG A 348 32.00 7.34 -38.95
N ALA A 349 33.18 7.72 -38.48
CA ALA A 349 34.02 8.71 -39.18
C ALA A 349 35.53 8.41 -39.27
N ASP A 350 36.08 7.39 -38.59
CA ASP A 350 37.52 7.07 -38.71
C ASP A 350 37.76 5.62 -39.13
N LEU A 351 37.31 5.28 -40.34
CA LEU A 351 37.73 4.08 -41.09
C LEU A 351 38.51 4.52 -42.32
N LEU A 352 39.75 4.98 -42.10
CA LEU A 352 40.81 5.04 -43.12
C LEU A 352 42.17 4.76 -42.46
N CYS A 353 42.42 3.51 -42.11
CA CYS A 353 43.75 2.89 -42.13
C CYS A 353 43.66 1.48 -41.56
N LEU A 354 43.55 0.48 -42.43
CA LEU A 354 44.32 -0.77 -42.40
C LEU A 354 43.68 -1.74 -43.41
N GLU A 355 44.18 -1.64 -44.64
CA GLU A 355 44.14 -2.73 -45.60
C GLU A 355 44.87 -3.95 -45.03
N ARG A 356 44.21 -5.11 -45.02
CA ARG A 356 44.70 -6.38 -45.64
C ARG A 356 43.84 -7.58 -45.20
N SER A 357 43.42 -8.35 -46.22
CA SER A 357 43.19 -9.82 -46.22
C SER A 357 41.87 -10.34 -45.59
N MET A 358 41.07 -11.24 -46.17
CA MET A 358 41.01 -11.91 -47.48
C MET A 358 39.64 -12.64 -47.56
N ASP A 359 38.94 -12.42 -48.68
CA ASP A 359 38.03 -13.30 -49.43
C ASP A 359 37.82 -14.77 -49.00
N SER A 360 36.96 -15.09 -48.01
CA SER A 360 36.64 -16.52 -47.79
C SER A 360 35.22 -16.91 -47.35
N TRP A 361 34.23 -16.03 -47.21
CA TRP A 361 32.96 -16.49 -46.57
C TRP A 361 31.64 -16.13 -47.25
N LEU A 362 31.66 -15.61 -48.48
CA LEU A 362 30.43 -15.36 -49.26
C LEU A 362 30.35 -16.20 -50.53
N LYS A 363 30.18 -17.52 -50.38
CA LYS A 363 29.49 -18.35 -51.38
C LYS A 363 28.68 -19.44 -50.67
N GLY A 364 27.35 -19.28 -50.66
CA GLY A 364 26.45 -20.37 -50.32
C GLY A 364 25.16 -19.97 -49.61
N LEU A 365 24.22 -19.35 -50.33
CA LEU A 365 22.80 -19.62 -50.10
C LEU A 365 22.43 -20.77 -51.05
N PRO A 366 21.62 -21.77 -50.63
CA PRO A 366 20.18 -21.57 -50.78
C PRO A 366 19.23 -22.35 -49.83
N ALA A 367 17.96 -21.95 -49.93
CA ALA A 367 16.72 -22.75 -49.88
C ALA A 367 15.92 -22.88 -48.57
N HIS A 368 14.66 -22.44 -48.70
CA HIS A 368 13.41 -22.82 -48.01
C HIS A 368 13.51 -23.80 -46.82
N LYS A 369 13.09 -23.32 -45.64
CA LYS A 369 12.68 -24.20 -44.53
C LYS A 369 11.21 -23.98 -44.16
N LYS A 370 10.49 -25.10 -44.26
CA LYS A 370 9.16 -25.45 -43.77
C LYS A 370 8.71 -24.63 -42.55
N VAL A 371 7.47 -24.13 -42.64
CA VAL A 371 6.70 -23.67 -41.47
C VAL A 371 6.59 -24.85 -40.51
N LYS A 372 7.30 -24.75 -39.37
CA LYS A 372 7.08 -25.65 -38.23
C LYS A 372 5.77 -25.23 -37.58
N HIS A 373 4.80 -26.14 -37.53
CA HIS A 373 3.77 -26.08 -36.49
C HIS A 373 4.50 -26.06 -35.15
N GLN A 374 4.41 -24.94 -34.43
CA GLN A 374 4.81 -24.89 -33.03
C GLN A 374 3.77 -25.69 -32.25
N GLU A 375 4.18 -26.86 -31.77
CA GLU A 375 3.47 -27.55 -30.71
C GLU A 375 3.29 -26.58 -29.52
N PRO A 376 2.13 -26.62 -28.84
CA PRO A 376 1.88 -25.77 -27.69
C PRO A 376 3.00 -25.99 -26.68
N LYS A 377 3.71 -24.90 -26.38
CA LYS A 377 4.81 -24.88 -25.41
C LYS A 377 4.27 -25.47 -24.12
N GLN A 378 4.73 -26.67 -23.74
CA GLN A 378 4.43 -27.25 -22.44
C GLN A 378 4.96 -26.27 -21.39
N VAL A 379 4.03 -25.58 -20.73
CA VAL A 379 4.34 -24.66 -19.64
C VAL A 379 4.91 -25.49 -18.51
N SER A 380 6.12 -25.16 -18.07
CA SER A 380 6.80 -25.92 -17.03
C SER A 380 6.02 -25.81 -15.71
N THR A 381 6.04 -26.87 -14.89
CA THR A 381 5.43 -26.85 -13.55
C THR A 381 5.96 -25.71 -12.68
N HIS A 382 7.22 -25.32 -12.89
CA HIS A 382 7.84 -24.16 -12.23
C HIS A 382 7.21 -22.82 -12.65
N GLU A 383 6.89 -22.63 -13.93
CA GLU A 383 6.19 -21.41 -14.39
C GLU A 383 4.77 -21.31 -13.81
N VAL A 384 4.09 -22.45 -13.65
CA VAL A 384 2.77 -22.50 -13.00
C VAL A 384 2.86 -22.14 -11.52
N GLU A 385 3.88 -22.65 -10.81
CA GLU A 385 4.12 -22.35 -9.39
C GLU A 385 4.47 -20.86 -9.17
N ASP A 386 5.29 -20.27 -10.04
CA ASP A 386 5.65 -18.84 -10.00
C ASP A 386 4.45 -17.94 -10.26
N ILE A 387 3.59 -18.31 -11.22
CA ILE A 387 2.33 -17.61 -11.49
C ILE A 387 1.40 -17.71 -10.27
N ARG A 388 1.29 -18.89 -9.64
CA ARG A 388 0.47 -19.10 -8.44
C ARG A 388 0.94 -18.25 -7.27
N ASN A 389 2.24 -18.20 -6.99
CA ASN A 389 2.82 -17.41 -5.90
C ASN A 389 2.63 -15.91 -6.13
N LYS A 390 2.72 -15.45 -7.38
CA LYS A 390 2.47 -14.06 -7.76
C LYS A 390 0.99 -13.68 -7.63
N ILE A 391 0.08 -14.61 -7.89
CA ILE A 391 -1.36 -14.44 -7.65
C ILE A 391 -1.64 -14.29 -6.16
N ILE A 392 -1.07 -15.13 -5.30
CA ILE A 392 -1.26 -15.08 -3.83
C ILE A 392 -0.80 -13.72 -3.26
N ASP A 393 0.38 -13.24 -3.66
CA ASP A 393 0.91 -11.93 -3.22
C ASP A 393 0.04 -10.74 -3.72
N LEU A 394 -0.51 -10.84 -4.93
CA LEU A 394 -1.44 -9.84 -5.47
C LEU A 394 -2.81 -9.87 -4.79
N VAL A 395 -3.33 -11.05 -4.46
CA VAL A 395 -4.59 -11.23 -3.73
C VAL A 395 -4.47 -10.64 -2.33
N ALA A 396 -3.41 -10.95 -1.58
CA ALA A 396 -3.15 -10.41 -0.24
C ALA A 396 -3.07 -8.86 -0.22
N LYS A 397 -2.49 -8.25 -1.27
CA LYS A 397 -2.43 -6.79 -1.42
C LYS A 397 -3.77 -6.15 -1.80
N LEU A 398 -4.68 -6.92 -2.40
CA LEU A 398 -6.00 -6.46 -2.83
C LEU A 398 -7.06 -6.63 -1.74
N THR A 399 -7.02 -7.69 -0.93
CA THR A 399 -7.91 -7.88 0.22
C THR A 399 -7.83 -6.70 1.20
N LEU A 400 -6.61 -6.21 1.50
CA LEU A 400 -6.39 -5.04 2.36
C LEU A 400 -6.97 -3.71 1.80
N LYS A 401 -7.17 -3.62 0.47
CA LYS A 401 -7.79 -2.46 -0.18
C LYS A 401 -9.30 -2.67 -0.40
N HIS A 402 -9.77 -3.89 -0.27
CA HIS A 402 -11.14 -4.27 -0.60
C HIS A 402 -12.02 -4.44 0.63
N ASP A 403 -11.51 -4.74 1.82
CA ASP A 403 -12.37 -5.01 3.00
C ASP A 403 -13.41 -3.91 3.32
N LEU A 404 -13.00 -2.63 3.25
CA LEU A 404 -13.92 -1.50 3.47
C LEU A 404 -14.88 -1.24 2.29
N ALA A 405 -14.55 -1.74 1.10
CA ALA A 405 -15.42 -1.70 -0.07
C ALA A 405 -16.31 -2.95 -0.13
N ILE A 406 -15.82 -4.11 0.30
CA ILE A 406 -16.47 -5.42 0.29
C ILE A 406 -17.76 -5.36 1.09
N SER A 407 -17.79 -4.81 2.30
CA SER A 407 -19.05 -4.69 3.07
C SER A 407 -20.11 -3.78 2.42
N GLN A 408 -19.74 -2.89 1.49
CA GLN A 408 -20.69 -2.08 0.71
C GLN A 408 -20.97 -2.67 -0.70
N LEU A 409 -20.09 -3.56 -1.20
CA LEU A 409 -20.18 -4.21 -2.51
C LEU A 409 -20.85 -5.59 -2.43
N GLU A 410 -20.83 -6.29 -1.30
CA GLU A 410 -21.45 -7.62 -1.13
C GLU A 410 -22.98 -7.59 -1.28
N ALA A 411 -23.59 -6.41 -1.08
CA ALA A 411 -25.01 -6.17 -1.33
C ALA A 411 -25.29 -5.51 -2.70
N ALA A 412 -24.39 -5.60 -3.68
CA ALA A 412 -24.56 -4.98 -4.99
C ALA A 412 -24.07 -5.89 -6.13
N THR A 413 -24.83 -5.94 -7.25
CA THR A 413 -24.34 -6.58 -8.47
C THR A 413 -23.62 -5.60 -9.38
N PHE A 414 -22.44 -6.02 -9.87
CA PHE A 414 -21.57 -5.23 -10.73
C PHE A 414 -21.51 -5.75 -12.15
N ARG A 415 -21.70 -4.84 -13.12
CA ARG A 415 -21.42 -5.09 -14.54
C ARG A 415 -20.66 -3.91 -15.13
N THR A 416 -19.65 -4.22 -15.93
CA THR A 416 -18.95 -3.22 -16.74
C THR A 416 -19.12 -3.59 -18.20
N ILE A 417 -19.68 -2.70 -19.01
CA ILE A 417 -19.89 -2.95 -20.44
C ILE A 417 -19.03 -1.97 -21.23
N LEU A 418 -18.34 -2.48 -22.25
CA LEU A 418 -17.56 -1.72 -23.19
C LEU A 418 -18.30 -1.72 -24.54
N SER A 419 -18.85 -0.59 -24.94
CA SER A 419 -19.56 -0.43 -26.22
C SER A 419 -18.93 0.69 -27.06
N THR A 420 -19.36 0.79 -28.31
CA THR A 420 -18.97 1.90 -29.18
C THR A 420 -19.68 3.18 -28.75
N ARG A 421 -19.10 4.33 -29.07
CA ARG A 421 -19.64 5.63 -28.65
C ARG A 421 -20.97 6.00 -29.32
N ASP A 422 -21.24 5.41 -30.46
CA ASP A 422 -22.45 5.52 -31.28
C ASP A 422 -23.56 4.54 -30.86
N ASP A 423 -23.36 3.77 -29.79
CA ASP A 423 -24.39 2.92 -29.23
C ASP A 423 -25.58 3.77 -28.73
N PRO A 424 -26.81 3.54 -29.23
CA PRO A 424 -27.97 4.37 -28.91
C PRO A 424 -28.25 4.41 -27.40
N TYR A 425 -27.99 3.33 -26.65
CA TYR A 425 -28.22 3.34 -25.21
C TYR A 425 -27.27 4.32 -24.52
N LEU A 426 -26.00 4.37 -24.95
CA LEU A 426 -25.02 5.30 -24.38
C LEU A 426 -25.26 6.75 -24.80
N ILE A 427 -25.83 6.98 -25.98
CA ILE A 427 -26.24 8.31 -26.43
C ILE A 427 -27.39 8.80 -25.53
N GLU A 428 -28.43 8.00 -25.35
CA GLU A 428 -29.57 8.35 -24.49
C GLU A 428 -29.15 8.57 -23.03
N HIS A 429 -28.22 7.74 -22.50
CA HIS A 429 -27.59 7.98 -21.20
C HIS A 429 -26.97 9.37 -21.10
N GLN A 430 -26.15 9.74 -22.09
CA GLN A 430 -25.42 11.01 -22.08
C GLN A 430 -26.36 12.20 -22.22
N ASN A 431 -27.37 12.09 -23.08
CA ASN A 431 -28.38 13.13 -23.29
C ASN A 431 -29.15 13.38 -22.00
N ALA A 432 -29.68 12.34 -21.36
CA ALA A 432 -30.42 12.47 -20.10
C ALA A 432 -29.57 13.07 -18.96
N VAL A 433 -28.30 12.65 -18.85
CA VAL A 433 -27.37 13.22 -17.85
C VAL A 433 -27.06 14.68 -18.15
N GLN A 434 -26.88 15.06 -19.41
CA GLN A 434 -26.61 16.45 -19.81
C GLN A 434 -27.83 17.34 -19.58
N GLU A 435 -29.02 16.87 -19.92
CA GLU A 435 -30.28 17.59 -19.68
C GLU A 435 -30.49 17.85 -18.19
N PHE A 436 -30.27 16.83 -17.35
CA PHE A 436 -30.30 16.98 -15.90
C PHE A 436 -29.31 18.04 -15.40
N ILE A 437 -28.07 18.00 -15.89
CA ILE A 437 -27.03 18.98 -15.53
C ILE A 437 -27.43 20.39 -15.99
N ALA A 438 -28.00 20.54 -17.18
CA ALA A 438 -28.46 21.82 -17.70
C ALA A 438 -29.61 22.39 -16.84
N LYS A 439 -30.63 21.56 -16.54
CA LYS A 439 -31.77 21.94 -15.70
C LYS A 439 -31.32 22.40 -14.31
N THR A 440 -30.45 21.63 -13.66
CA THR A 440 -29.91 21.97 -12.34
C THR A 440 -29.02 23.22 -12.36
N GLN A 441 -28.26 23.46 -13.44
CA GLN A 441 -27.45 24.68 -13.60
C GLN A 441 -28.30 25.94 -13.79
N HIS A 442 -29.45 25.86 -14.46
CA HIS A 442 -30.37 26.99 -14.61
C HIS A 442 -30.96 27.46 -13.28
N LEU A 443 -31.34 26.52 -12.40
CA LEU A 443 -31.80 26.83 -11.03
C LEU A 443 -30.75 27.59 -10.21
N HIS A 444 -29.46 27.31 -10.42
CA HIS A 444 -28.37 27.95 -9.69
C HIS A 444 -28.00 29.35 -10.20
N LYS A 445 -28.40 29.72 -11.43
CA LYS A 445 -28.09 31.03 -12.02
C LYS A 445 -29.13 32.11 -11.65
N GLY A 446 -30.30 31.73 -11.14
CA GLY A 446 -31.40 32.65 -10.83
C GLY A 446 -31.32 33.35 -9.46
N ASN A 447 -30.34 33.05 -8.60
CA ASN A 447 -30.25 33.64 -7.26
C ASN A 447 -28.85 34.24 -6.99
N PRO A 448 -28.58 35.50 -7.38
CA PRO A 448 -27.26 36.13 -7.29
C PRO A 448 -26.83 36.54 -5.86
N GLU A 449 -27.73 36.54 -4.87
CA GLU A 449 -27.44 36.98 -3.49
C GLU A 449 -26.83 35.89 -2.58
N GLY A 450 -26.72 34.65 -3.04
CA GLY A 450 -26.23 33.51 -2.23
C GLY A 450 -24.78 33.06 -2.49
N LYS A 451 -23.87 33.95 -2.94
CA LYS A 451 -22.51 33.54 -3.37
C LYS A 451 -21.59 33.06 -2.24
N ASP A 452 -21.87 33.41 -0.99
CA ASP A 452 -20.97 33.09 0.14
C ASP A 452 -21.38 31.84 0.95
N ALA A 453 -22.52 31.23 0.65
CA ALA A 453 -22.98 29.98 1.27
C ALA A 453 -22.58 28.71 0.46
N ARG A 454 -21.55 28.80 -0.39
CA ARG A 454 -21.15 27.68 -1.26
C ARG A 454 -20.12 26.77 -0.60
N ALA A 455 -20.61 25.67 0.00
CA ALA A 455 -19.92 24.39 -0.13
C ALA A 455 -20.73 23.14 0.29
N ASN A 456 -21.80 23.17 1.10
CA ASN A 456 -22.21 21.89 1.72
C ASN A 456 -23.68 21.60 2.07
N GLN A 457 -24.67 22.42 1.75
CA GLN A 457 -26.09 22.15 2.03
C GLN A 457 -26.84 23.12 1.11
N THR A 458 -27.60 22.75 0.09
CA THR A 458 -28.54 21.66 -0.09
C THR A 458 -28.65 21.50 -1.61
N ARG A 459 -28.25 20.36 -2.17
CA ARG A 459 -28.93 19.93 -3.41
C ARG A 459 -30.38 19.81 -3.00
N THR A 460 -31.30 20.44 -3.73
CA THR A 460 -32.74 20.20 -3.52
C THR A 460 -32.93 18.68 -3.56
N GLU A 461 -33.22 18.08 -2.41
CA GLU A 461 -33.34 16.62 -2.22
C GLU A 461 -34.39 16.02 -3.18
N ASP A 462 -35.18 16.89 -3.81
CA ASP A 462 -36.28 16.53 -4.68
C ASP A 462 -35.93 16.10 -6.10
N GLU A 463 -34.78 16.46 -6.67
CA GLU A 463 -34.51 16.16 -8.09
C GLU A 463 -33.68 14.87 -8.33
N GLY A 464 -33.24 14.15 -7.29
CA GLY A 464 -32.49 12.89 -7.46
C GLY A 464 -31.05 13.04 -8.00
N GLU A 465 -30.46 11.94 -8.46
CA GLU A 465 -29.06 11.91 -8.94
C GLU A 465 -28.95 11.70 -10.47
N PRO A 466 -27.99 12.36 -11.17
CA PRO A 466 -27.87 12.30 -12.63
C PRO A 466 -27.76 10.88 -13.21
N HIS A 467 -27.11 9.96 -12.48
CA HIS A 467 -26.94 8.60 -12.97
C HIS A 467 -28.24 7.78 -12.98
N ILE A 468 -29.24 8.16 -12.17
CA ILE A 468 -30.56 7.54 -12.18
C ILE A 468 -31.28 7.86 -13.49
N TYR A 469 -31.23 9.12 -13.93
CA TYR A 469 -31.77 9.53 -15.24
C TYR A 469 -31.06 8.81 -16.38
N GLY A 470 -29.73 8.70 -16.30
CA GLY A 470 -28.96 7.91 -17.27
C GLY A 470 -29.35 6.44 -17.29
N TRP A 471 -29.61 5.81 -16.14
CA TRP A 471 -30.12 4.44 -16.04
C TRP A 471 -31.49 4.30 -16.71
N SER A 472 -32.44 5.15 -16.36
CA SER A 472 -33.80 5.11 -16.91
C SER A 472 -33.81 5.33 -18.43
N ALA A 473 -33.02 6.29 -18.93
CA ALA A 473 -32.91 6.56 -20.36
C ALA A 473 -32.40 5.34 -21.16
N MET A 474 -31.39 4.62 -20.63
CA MET A 474 -30.91 3.38 -21.26
C MET A 474 -31.97 2.28 -21.29
N ILE A 475 -32.76 2.13 -20.20
CA ILE A 475 -33.83 1.14 -20.15
C ILE A 475 -34.91 1.46 -21.18
N LEU A 476 -35.35 2.71 -21.25
CA LEU A 476 -36.35 3.15 -22.23
C LEU A 476 -35.84 2.95 -23.67
N ALA A 477 -34.59 3.31 -23.95
CA ALA A 477 -33.97 3.08 -25.25
C ALA A 477 -33.92 1.59 -25.62
N ALA A 478 -33.59 0.72 -24.67
CA ALA A 478 -33.55 -0.73 -24.87
C ALA A 478 -34.95 -1.35 -25.07
N ILE A 479 -36.01 -0.80 -24.45
CA ILE A 479 -37.40 -1.24 -24.67
C ILE A 479 -37.85 -0.93 -26.10
N THR A 480 -37.44 0.22 -26.64
CA THR A 480 -37.80 0.65 -28.00
C THR A 480 -36.93 0.04 -29.11
N ASP A 481 -35.85 -0.65 -28.76
CA ASP A 481 -34.90 -1.20 -29.74
C ASP A 481 -35.42 -2.51 -30.34
N GLU A 482 -35.88 -2.48 -31.59
CA GLU A 482 -36.39 -3.66 -32.32
C GLU A 482 -35.37 -4.81 -32.43
N SER A 483 -34.08 -4.51 -32.35
CA SER A 483 -33.03 -5.53 -32.40
C SER A 483 -32.84 -6.25 -31.06
N ALA A 484 -33.36 -5.71 -29.95
CA ALA A 484 -33.17 -6.28 -28.63
C ALA A 484 -33.94 -7.60 -28.44
N PRO A 485 -33.40 -8.57 -27.68
CA PRO A 485 -34.12 -9.80 -27.37
C PRO A 485 -35.47 -9.54 -26.69
N LYS A 486 -36.55 -10.15 -27.21
CA LYS A 486 -37.92 -9.93 -26.72
C LYS A 486 -38.11 -10.28 -25.24
N ASP A 487 -37.45 -11.34 -24.76
CA ASP A 487 -37.44 -11.74 -23.35
C ASP A 487 -36.87 -10.64 -22.44
N SER A 488 -35.81 -9.98 -22.92
CA SER A 488 -35.13 -8.91 -22.20
C SER A 488 -35.98 -7.63 -22.21
N GLN A 489 -36.62 -7.31 -23.34
CA GLN A 489 -37.55 -6.18 -23.44
C GLN A 489 -38.73 -6.32 -22.48
N GLU A 490 -39.30 -7.52 -22.33
CA GLU A 490 -40.42 -7.75 -21.40
C GLU A 490 -40.03 -7.49 -19.94
N ILE A 491 -38.85 -7.97 -19.52
CA ILE A 491 -38.31 -7.71 -18.18
C ILE A 491 -38.09 -6.21 -17.96
N LEU A 492 -37.48 -5.54 -18.93
CA LEU A 492 -37.20 -4.10 -18.87
C LEU A 492 -38.49 -3.26 -18.83
N LYS A 493 -39.50 -3.64 -19.62
CA LYS A 493 -40.81 -2.99 -19.65
C LYS A 493 -41.53 -3.12 -18.31
N LYS A 494 -41.56 -4.32 -17.73
CA LYS A 494 -42.13 -4.55 -16.39
C LYS A 494 -41.42 -3.72 -15.32
N HIS A 495 -40.10 -3.60 -15.40
CA HIS A 495 -39.35 -2.73 -14.49
C HIS A 495 -39.71 -1.25 -14.67
N ALA A 496 -39.76 -0.76 -15.91
CA ALA A 496 -40.13 0.62 -16.22
C ALA A 496 -41.54 0.96 -15.71
N GLU A 497 -42.50 0.06 -15.89
CA GLU A 497 -43.88 0.21 -15.40
C GLU A 497 -43.98 0.19 -13.86
N SER A 498 -43.05 -0.48 -13.19
CA SER A 498 -43.00 -0.54 -11.72
C SER A 498 -42.46 0.73 -11.05
N ILE A 499 -41.84 1.63 -11.82
CA ILE A 499 -41.24 2.87 -11.30
C ILE A 499 -42.19 4.02 -11.56
N THR A 500 -42.80 4.55 -10.49
CA THR A 500 -43.66 5.73 -10.57
C THR A 500 -42.89 7.04 -10.31
N ASP A 501 -41.79 6.96 -9.55
CA ASP A 501 -40.93 8.09 -9.20
C ASP A 501 -39.44 7.69 -9.34
N PRO A 502 -38.60 8.46 -10.06
CA PRO A 502 -37.15 8.26 -10.11
C PRO A 502 -36.48 8.12 -8.74
N LYS A 503 -37.04 8.71 -7.67
CA LYS A 503 -36.51 8.56 -6.30
C LYS A 503 -36.51 7.11 -5.81
N MET A 504 -37.43 6.27 -6.30
CA MET A 504 -37.48 4.84 -5.98
C MET A 504 -36.21 4.09 -6.38
N LEU A 505 -35.43 4.64 -7.32
CA LEU A 505 -34.20 4.04 -7.81
C LEU A 505 -32.96 4.46 -7.00
N LEU A 506 -33.05 5.46 -6.12
CA LEU A 506 -31.88 5.96 -5.37
C LEU A 506 -31.22 4.85 -4.53
N ASP A 507 -32.04 4.02 -3.88
CA ASP A 507 -31.56 2.92 -3.03
C ASP A 507 -31.33 1.61 -3.82
N LEU A 508 -31.70 1.58 -5.11
CA LEU A 508 -31.59 0.39 -5.95
C LEU A 508 -30.48 0.50 -7.00
N VAL A 509 -30.14 1.71 -7.45
CA VAL A 509 -29.13 1.98 -8.48
C VAL A 509 -28.02 2.84 -7.89
N PHE A 510 -26.99 2.17 -7.38
CA PHE A 510 -25.84 2.81 -6.74
C PHE A 510 -24.92 3.53 -7.74
N VAL A 511 -24.70 2.94 -8.93
CA VAL A 511 -23.84 3.52 -9.97
C VAL A 511 -24.38 3.20 -11.37
N CYS A 512 -24.52 4.23 -12.20
CA CYS A 512 -24.76 4.11 -13.64
C CYS A 512 -23.98 5.21 -14.39
N ARG A 513 -22.70 4.97 -14.69
CA ARG A 513 -21.81 6.03 -15.19
C ARG A 513 -21.01 5.60 -16.42
N THR A 514 -20.99 6.46 -17.43
CA THR A 514 -20.13 6.32 -18.61
C THR A 514 -18.75 6.93 -18.37
N ARG A 515 -17.71 6.31 -18.93
CA ARG A 515 -16.32 6.78 -18.92
C ARG A 515 -15.68 6.58 -20.29
N ARG A 516 -14.80 7.51 -20.65
CA ARG A 516 -13.97 7.40 -21.86
C ARG A 516 -12.93 6.31 -21.68
N CYS A 517 -12.74 5.49 -22.71
CA CYS A 517 -11.66 4.51 -22.77
C CYS A 517 -10.40 5.11 -23.38
N TYR A 518 -9.30 4.34 -23.34
CA TYR A 518 -8.08 4.68 -24.07
C TYR A 518 -8.35 4.78 -25.57
N ASP A 519 -9.11 3.83 -26.10
CA ASP A 519 -9.71 3.96 -27.43
C ASP A 519 -10.83 4.98 -27.39
N LYS A 520 -10.65 6.09 -28.12
CA LYS A 520 -11.60 7.21 -28.19
C LYS A 520 -12.92 6.84 -28.85
N ARG A 521 -12.97 5.72 -29.60
CA ARG A 521 -14.19 5.20 -30.25
C ARG A 521 -15.08 4.42 -29.30
N GLN A 522 -14.57 4.04 -28.13
CA GLN A 522 -15.27 3.23 -27.16
C GLN A 522 -15.61 4.00 -25.89
N LEU A 523 -16.77 3.68 -25.36
CA LEU A 523 -17.20 4.11 -24.04
C LEU A 523 -17.39 2.88 -23.16
N ARG A 524 -17.10 3.09 -21.88
CA ARG A 524 -17.33 2.09 -20.86
C ARG A 524 -18.43 2.58 -19.95
N VAL A 525 -19.45 1.78 -19.74
CA VAL A 525 -20.48 2.04 -18.72
C VAL A 525 -20.27 1.11 -17.52
N HIS A 526 -20.44 1.67 -16.34
CA HIS A 526 -20.34 0.95 -15.07
C HIS A 526 -21.70 0.91 -14.40
N PHE A 527 -22.14 -0.30 -14.07
CA PHE A 527 -23.33 -0.58 -13.31
C PHE A 527 -22.98 -1.14 -11.93
N SER A 528 -23.68 -0.62 -10.92
CA SER A 528 -23.74 -1.13 -9.56
C SER A 528 -25.18 -0.99 -9.10
N VAL A 529 -25.86 -2.10 -8.86
CA VAL A 529 -27.28 -2.12 -8.49
C VAL A 529 -27.51 -3.05 -7.30
N HIS A 530 -28.60 -2.87 -6.57
CA HIS A 530 -29.04 -3.80 -5.53
C HIS A 530 -29.38 -5.18 -6.14
N PRO A 531 -29.17 -6.32 -5.46
CA PRO A 531 -29.44 -7.66 -5.95
C PRO A 531 -30.85 -7.88 -6.51
N SER A 532 -31.85 -7.16 -5.99
CA SER A 532 -33.21 -7.20 -6.52
C SER A 532 -33.34 -6.70 -7.96
N LEU A 533 -32.41 -5.87 -8.44
CA LEU A 533 -32.34 -5.41 -9.83
C LEU A 533 -31.45 -6.28 -10.72
N GLU A 534 -30.90 -7.39 -10.21
CA GLU A 534 -30.04 -8.27 -11.03
C GLU A 534 -30.74 -8.77 -12.30
N PRO A 535 -32.03 -9.20 -12.28
CA PRO A 535 -32.71 -9.62 -13.50
C PRO A 535 -32.81 -8.50 -14.55
N VAL A 536 -33.03 -7.25 -14.09
CA VAL A 536 -33.14 -6.06 -14.95
C VAL A 536 -31.78 -5.73 -15.55
N LEU A 537 -30.72 -5.74 -14.73
CA LEU A 537 -29.35 -5.49 -15.20
C LEU A 537 -28.88 -6.59 -16.17
N ALA A 538 -29.25 -7.85 -15.92
CA ALA A 538 -28.95 -8.95 -16.82
C ALA A 538 -29.66 -8.79 -18.18
N ALA A 539 -30.93 -8.41 -18.18
CA ALA A 539 -31.69 -8.10 -19.41
C ALA A 539 -31.05 -6.94 -20.19
N LEU A 540 -30.74 -5.82 -19.52
CA LEU A 540 -30.06 -4.68 -20.16
C LEU A 540 -28.69 -5.09 -20.72
N THR A 541 -27.95 -5.93 -19.99
CA THR A 541 -26.65 -6.44 -20.44
C THR A 541 -26.79 -7.29 -21.70
N LYS A 542 -27.82 -8.15 -21.80
CA LYS A 542 -28.11 -8.93 -23.02
C LYS A 542 -28.38 -8.00 -24.21
N CYS A 543 -29.16 -6.93 -24.02
CA CYS A 543 -29.41 -5.94 -25.07
C CYS A 543 -28.10 -5.32 -25.58
N PHE A 544 -27.20 -4.90 -24.68
CA PHE A 544 -25.88 -4.39 -25.06
C PHE A 544 -25.03 -5.43 -25.83
N VAL A 545 -24.97 -6.67 -25.34
CA VAL A 545 -24.17 -7.73 -25.96
C VAL A 545 -24.70 -8.08 -27.35
N ASN A 546 -26.02 -8.08 -27.54
CA ASN A 546 -26.66 -8.29 -28.84
C ASN A 546 -26.25 -7.25 -29.88
N ARG A 547 -25.92 -6.03 -29.44
CA ARG A 547 -25.38 -4.94 -30.28
C ARG A 547 -23.86 -4.98 -30.46
N GLY A 548 -23.20 -6.05 -30.02
CA GLY A 548 -21.76 -6.23 -30.14
C GLY A 548 -20.93 -5.63 -29.00
N ALA A 549 -21.56 -5.14 -27.92
CA ALA A 549 -20.82 -4.67 -26.76
C ALA A 549 -20.12 -5.82 -26.03
N LYS A 550 -18.97 -5.52 -25.43
CA LYS A 550 -18.17 -6.50 -24.68
C LYS A 550 -18.41 -6.36 -23.19
N LEU A 551 -18.97 -7.41 -22.58
CA LEU A 551 -19.06 -7.52 -21.12
C LEU A 551 -17.66 -7.72 -20.51
N LYS A 552 -17.33 -6.93 -19.49
CA LYS A 552 -16.10 -7.06 -18.68
C LYS A 552 -16.49 -7.54 -17.29
N ARG A 553 -15.84 -8.63 -16.84
CA ARG A 553 -16.05 -9.18 -15.50
C ARG A 553 -15.32 -8.33 -14.44
N GLY A 554 -15.99 -8.11 -13.30
CA GLY A 554 -15.43 -7.45 -12.13
C GLY A 554 -15.33 -5.92 -12.23
N LEU A 555 -14.91 -5.31 -11.11
CA LEU A 555 -14.60 -3.90 -11.07
C LEU A 555 -13.36 -3.60 -11.93
N PRO A 556 -13.30 -2.42 -12.58
CA PRO A 556 -12.10 -2.01 -13.28
C PRO A 556 -10.92 -2.03 -12.30
N PRO A 557 -9.83 -2.73 -12.62
CA PRO A 557 -8.67 -2.82 -11.76
C PRO A 557 -8.12 -1.43 -11.46
N LYS A 558 -8.19 -1.04 -10.18
CA LYS A 558 -7.83 0.30 -9.68
C LYS A 558 -6.31 0.57 -9.70
N SER A 559 -5.50 -0.44 -10.00
CA SER A 559 -4.03 -0.37 -9.99
C SER A 559 -3.44 -1.22 -11.12
N GLY A 560 -2.16 -0.99 -11.44
CA GLY A 560 -1.42 -1.84 -12.37
C GLY A 560 -1.38 -3.31 -11.92
N GLY A 561 -1.25 -3.57 -10.62
CA GLY A 561 -1.27 -4.94 -10.08
C GLY A 561 -2.63 -5.63 -10.24
N ALA A 562 -3.74 -4.91 -10.05
CA ALA A 562 -5.07 -5.48 -10.28
C ALA A 562 -5.32 -5.80 -11.77
N ARG A 563 -4.74 -5.00 -12.69
CA ARG A 563 -4.82 -5.26 -14.13
C ARG A 563 -4.08 -6.54 -14.50
N GLU A 564 -2.90 -6.72 -13.91
CA GLU A 564 -2.08 -7.89 -14.13
C GLU A 564 -2.73 -9.16 -13.54
N LEU A 565 -3.32 -9.08 -12.34
CA LEU A 565 -4.08 -10.19 -11.77
C LEU A 565 -5.25 -10.60 -12.66
N GLN A 566 -6.03 -9.63 -13.14
CA GLN A 566 -7.16 -9.90 -14.03
C GLN A 566 -6.70 -10.54 -15.35
N ARG A 567 -5.57 -10.10 -15.90
CA ARG A 567 -4.95 -10.71 -17.10
C ARG A 567 -4.60 -12.18 -16.84
N LEU A 568 -3.89 -12.47 -15.75
CA LEU A 568 -3.45 -13.82 -15.40
C LEU A 568 -4.63 -14.78 -15.16
N LEU A 569 -5.71 -14.31 -14.50
CA LEU A 569 -6.92 -15.11 -14.31
C LEU A 569 -7.62 -15.42 -15.64
N SER A 570 -7.69 -14.46 -16.56
CA SER A 570 -8.25 -14.70 -17.90
C SER A 570 -7.39 -15.66 -18.75
N GLU A 571 -6.08 -15.66 -18.55
CA GLU A 571 -5.16 -16.59 -19.22
C GLU A 571 -5.33 -18.02 -18.68
N LEU A 572 -5.50 -18.20 -17.36
CA LEU A 572 -5.75 -19.50 -16.75
C LEU A 572 -7.08 -20.15 -17.20
N GLU A 573 -8.15 -19.36 -17.35
CA GLU A 573 -9.43 -19.89 -17.86
C GLU A 573 -9.34 -20.26 -19.36
N GLY A 574 -8.55 -19.54 -20.15
CA GLY A 574 -8.32 -19.85 -21.56
C GLY A 574 -7.53 -21.14 -21.80
N ILE A 575 -6.87 -21.65 -20.77
CA ILE A 575 -6.11 -22.92 -20.82
C ILE A 575 -7.04 -24.13 -20.61
N GLY A 576 -8.30 -23.93 -20.18
CA GLY A 576 -9.26 -25.02 -19.99
C GLY A 576 -8.83 -25.96 -18.87
N LEU A 577 -9.07 -25.54 -17.63
CA LEU A 577 -9.09 -26.44 -16.46
C LEU A 577 -10.46 -27.10 -16.31
#